data_AF-A0A0L8I7F1-F1
#
_entry.id   AF-A0A0L8I7F1-F1
#
_cell.length_a   1.000
_cell.length_b   1.000
_cell.length_c   1.000
_cell.angle_alpha   90.00
_cell.angle_beta   90.00
_cell.angle_gamma   90.00
#
_symmetry.space_group_name_H-M   'P 1'
#
loop_
_entity.id
_entity.type
_entity.pdbx_description
1 polymer ?
#
loop_
_entity_poly.entity_id
_entity_poly.type
_entity_poly.pdbx_seq_one_letter_code
_entity_poly.pdbx_strand_id
1 'polypeptide(L)'
;MAPNKIHSESAMHHAIMLKVKLAMIKHHEKGEKVVAIAQSFRISQTTVSVIVHNKDMILAQIKSEAPGMKSPVINKKRGKIFEKMVSLLSLWIVRLNRQRATINQEIIQEIILSLRT
;
A
#
# COMPACT_ATOMS: atom_id res chain seq x y z
N MET A 1 -7.76 24.69 16.22
CA MET A 1 -8.66 23.74 15.55
C MET A 1 -7.80 22.69 14.87
N ALA A 2 -7.94 21.42 15.24
CA ALA A 2 -7.13 20.32 14.71
C ALA A 2 -7.96 19.44 13.77
N PRO A 3 -7.40 19.00 12.63
CA PRO A 3 -7.85 17.80 11.97
C PRO A 3 -6.67 16.83 11.84
N ASN A 4 -6.58 15.84 12.74
CA ASN A 4 -5.71 14.69 12.55
C ASN A 4 -6.39 13.45 13.16
N LYS A 5 -7.41 12.93 12.46
CA LYS A 5 -8.11 11.70 12.87
C LYS A 5 -8.32 10.67 11.74
N ILE A 6 -8.04 11.04 10.49
CA ILE A 6 -8.31 10.17 9.33
C ILE A 6 -7.17 9.14 9.13
N HIS A 7 -5.95 9.47 9.55
CA HIS A 7 -4.78 8.60 9.34
C HIS A 7 -4.74 7.35 10.27
N SER A 8 -5.49 7.36 11.38
CA SER A 8 -5.46 6.27 12.37
C SER A 8 -6.43 5.14 12.07
N GLU A 9 -7.63 5.43 11.56
CA GLU A 9 -8.68 4.43 11.35
C GLU A 9 -8.32 3.46 10.22
N SER A 10 -7.87 3.99 9.07
CA SER A 10 -7.38 3.17 7.95
C SER A 10 -6.20 2.28 8.36
N ALA A 11 -5.27 2.80 9.17
CA ALA A 11 -4.14 2.03 9.70
C ALA A 11 -4.60 0.93 10.68
N MET A 12 -5.60 1.21 11.52
CA MET A 12 -6.20 0.23 12.43
C MET A 12 -6.91 -0.89 11.67
N HIS A 13 -7.73 -0.56 10.66
CA HIS A 13 -8.38 -1.56 9.81
C HIS A 13 -7.36 -2.43 9.07
N HIS A 14 -6.28 -1.82 8.55
CA HIS A 14 -5.21 -2.56 7.88
C HIS A 14 -4.45 -3.48 8.83
N ALA A 15 -4.13 -3.03 10.05
CA ALA A 15 -3.50 -3.86 11.07
C ALA A 15 -4.39 -5.03 11.52
N ILE A 16 -5.71 -4.80 11.67
CA ILE A 16 -6.70 -5.86 11.93
C ILE A 16 -6.69 -6.87 10.77
N MET A 17 -6.71 -6.39 9.52
CA MET A 17 -6.67 -7.24 8.33
C MET A 17 -5.41 -8.09 8.25
N LEU A 18 -4.23 -7.55 8.56
CA LEU A 18 -2.98 -8.32 8.57
C LEU A 18 -2.94 -9.38 9.67
N LYS A 19 -3.47 -9.08 10.86
CA LYS A 19 -3.62 -10.07 11.94
C LYS A 19 -4.52 -11.22 11.52
N VAL A 20 -5.63 -10.93 10.83
CA VAL A 20 -6.54 -11.97 10.30
C VAL A 20 -5.82 -12.84 9.27
N LYS A 21 -5.11 -12.25 8.30
CA LYS A 21 -4.32 -13.01 7.32
C LYS A 21 -3.27 -13.90 7.97
N LEU A 22 -2.59 -13.41 9.01
CA LEU A 22 -1.61 -14.20 9.77
C LEU A 22 -2.26 -15.39 10.50
N ALA A 23 -3.43 -15.19 11.09
CA ALA A 23 -4.16 -16.27 11.74
C ALA A 23 -4.52 -17.37 10.74
N MET A 24 -5.02 -17.01 9.56
CA MET A 24 -5.35 -17.97 8.49
C MET A 24 -4.13 -18.77 8.04
N ILE A 25 -2.96 -18.12 7.89
CA ILE A 25 -1.70 -18.79 7.59
C ILE A 25 -1.34 -19.80 8.69
N LYS A 26 -1.46 -19.43 9.96
CA LYS A 26 -1.16 -20.33 11.10
C LYS A 26 -2.08 -21.56 11.13
N HIS A 27 -3.37 -21.40 10.84
CA HIS A 27 -4.29 -22.53 10.73
C HIS A 27 -3.86 -23.49 9.60
N HIS A 28 -3.47 -22.93 8.45
CA HIS A 28 -2.99 -23.73 7.33
C HIS A 28 -1.65 -24.43 7.65
N GLU A 29 -0.72 -23.78 8.34
CA GLU A 29 0.55 -24.40 8.78
C GLU A 29 0.34 -25.56 9.77
N LYS A 30 -0.74 -25.54 10.55
CA LYS A 30 -1.14 -26.67 11.42
C LYS A 30 -1.76 -27.84 10.65
N GLY A 31 -1.90 -27.73 9.33
CA GLY A 31 -2.47 -28.78 8.48
C GLY A 31 -3.99 -28.69 8.30
N GLU A 32 -4.63 -27.60 8.74
CA GLU A 32 -6.06 -27.42 8.51
C GLU A 32 -6.36 -27.16 7.03
N LYS A 33 -7.40 -27.82 6.51
CA LYS A 33 -7.82 -27.67 5.11
C LYS A 33 -8.38 -26.28 4.86
N VAL A 34 -8.13 -25.73 3.66
CA VAL A 34 -8.63 -24.42 3.20
C VAL A 34 -10.14 -24.26 3.42
N VAL A 35 -10.93 -25.31 3.22
CA VAL A 35 -12.39 -25.31 3.44
C VAL A 35 -12.75 -25.02 4.90
N ALA A 36 -12.06 -25.65 5.85
CA ALA A 36 -12.32 -25.46 7.27
C ALA A 36 -11.95 -24.03 7.70
N ILE A 37 -10.80 -23.53 7.24
CA ILE A 37 -10.35 -22.15 7.49
C ILE A 37 -11.35 -21.15 6.91
N ALA A 38 -11.79 -21.35 5.67
CA ALA A 38 -12.79 -20.51 5.02
C ALA A 38 -14.09 -20.41 5.84
N GLN A 39 -14.57 -21.53 6.38
CA GLN A 39 -15.75 -21.60 7.23
C GLN A 39 -15.53 -20.87 8.57
N SER A 40 -14.41 -21.11 9.26
CA SER A 40 -14.10 -20.48 10.54
C SER A 40 -14.01 -18.96 10.45
N PHE A 41 -13.46 -18.43 9.35
CA PHE A 41 -13.30 -17.00 9.12
C PHE A 41 -14.45 -16.36 8.34
N ARG A 42 -15.43 -17.16 7.86
CA ARG A 42 -16.53 -16.72 6.96
C ARG A 42 -16.05 -16.00 5.71
N ILE A 43 -14.96 -16.49 5.12
CA ILE A 43 -14.32 -15.95 3.90
C ILE A 43 -14.41 -17.00 2.79
N SER A 44 -14.40 -16.59 1.52
CA SER A 44 -14.39 -17.53 0.40
C SER A 44 -13.11 -18.39 0.38
N GLN A 45 -13.25 -19.64 -0.06
CA GLN A 45 -12.11 -20.56 -0.19
C GLN A 45 -11.04 -20.03 -1.15
N THR A 46 -11.45 -19.31 -2.21
CA THR A 46 -10.54 -18.68 -3.17
C THR A 46 -9.67 -17.62 -2.50
N THR A 47 -10.26 -16.76 -1.66
CA THR A 47 -9.50 -15.77 -0.90
C THR A 47 -8.53 -16.42 0.09
N VAL A 48 -8.95 -17.48 0.79
CA VAL A 48 -8.07 -18.23 1.69
C VAL A 48 -6.90 -18.85 0.93
N SER A 49 -7.17 -19.46 -0.24
CA SER A 49 -6.14 -20.04 -1.11
C SER A 49 -5.10 -19.00 -1.56
N VAL A 50 -5.55 -17.81 -1.97
CA VAL A 50 -4.66 -16.70 -2.34
C VAL A 50 -3.82 -16.21 -1.15
N ILE A 51 -4.40 -16.15 0.05
CA ILE A 51 -3.67 -15.76 1.27
C ILE A 51 -2.58 -16.78 1.60
N VAL A 52 -2.90 -18.08 1.54
CA VAL A 52 -1.94 -19.17 1.78
C VAL A 52 -0.84 -19.17 0.72
N HIS A 53 -1.19 -19.00 -0.56
CA HIS A 53 -0.23 -18.94 -1.65
C HIS A 53 0.75 -17.76 -1.49
N ASN A 54 0.24 -16.60 -1.06
CA ASN A 54 1.04 -15.39 -0.85
C ASN A 54 1.63 -15.29 0.57
N LYS A 55 1.71 -16.40 1.30
CA LYS A 55 2.18 -16.46 2.69
C LYS A 55 3.48 -15.71 2.93
N ASP A 56 4.51 -15.97 2.12
CA ASP A 56 5.85 -15.41 2.35
C ASP A 56 5.87 -13.89 2.21
N MET A 57 5.14 -13.36 1.24
CA MET A 57 4.98 -11.92 1.05
C MET A 57 4.25 -11.27 2.22
N ILE A 58 3.19 -11.91 2.73
CA ILE A 58 2.41 -11.41 3.88
C ILE A 58 3.28 -11.44 5.15
N LEU A 59 4.04 -12.50 5.39
CA LEU A 59 4.95 -12.59 6.53
C LEU A 59 6.07 -11.54 6.45
N ALA A 60 6.62 -11.28 5.27
CA ALA A 60 7.60 -10.21 5.06
C ALA A 60 6.99 -8.82 5.36
N GLN A 61 5.76 -8.58 4.93
CA GLN A 61 5.04 -7.34 5.22
C GLN A 61 4.82 -7.16 6.74
N ILE A 62 4.37 -8.20 7.44
CA ILE A 62 4.16 -8.15 8.90
C ILE A 62 5.48 -7.88 9.64
N LYS A 63 6.58 -8.51 9.23
CA LYS A 63 7.91 -8.25 9.81
C LYS A 63 8.35 -6.80 9.58
N SER A 64 8.01 -6.21 8.43
CA SER A 64 8.31 -4.82 8.10
C SER A 64 7.36 -3.80 8.75
N GLU A 65 6.18 -4.22 9.19
CA GLU A 65 5.20 -3.36 9.88
C GLU A 65 5.31 -3.45 11.41
N ALA A 66 6.15 -4.36 11.94
CA ALA A 66 6.50 -4.39 13.35
C ALA A 66 7.05 -3.02 13.79
N PRO A 67 6.60 -2.47 14.93
CA PRO A 67 7.06 -1.18 15.41
C PRO A 67 8.55 -1.27 15.74
N GLY A 68 9.39 -0.82 14.80
CA GLY A 68 10.85 -0.91 14.90
C GLY A 68 11.57 -1.16 13.57
N MET A 69 10.91 -1.68 12.53
CA MET A 69 11.61 -2.01 11.29
C MET A 69 10.84 -1.65 10.02
N LYS A 70 10.67 -0.35 9.78
CA LYS A 70 10.13 0.18 8.51
C LYS A 70 11.08 -0.17 7.35
N SER A 71 10.83 -1.28 6.63
CA SER A 71 11.52 -1.57 5.37
C SER A 71 10.56 -1.47 4.18
N PRO A 72 10.56 -0.37 3.41
CA PRO A 72 9.72 -0.24 2.23
C PRO A 72 10.40 -0.97 1.07
N VAL A 73 10.25 -2.30 0.97
CA VAL A 73 10.87 -3.07 -0.13
C VAL A 73 9.87 -3.38 -1.25
N ILE A 74 8.59 -3.53 -0.95
CA ILE A 74 7.56 -3.85 -1.96
C ILE A 74 7.22 -2.65 -2.87
N ASN A 75 7.59 -1.43 -2.50
CA ASN A 75 7.36 -0.23 -3.31
C ASN A 75 8.63 0.36 -3.94
N LYS A 76 9.76 -0.36 -4.03
CA LYS A 76 11.00 0.25 -4.56
C LYS A 76 10.92 0.59 -6.06
N LYS A 77 10.22 -0.19 -6.89
CA LYS A 77 10.11 0.09 -8.33
C LYS A 77 9.09 1.20 -8.64
N ARG A 78 7.87 1.08 -8.09
CA ARG A 78 6.82 2.11 -8.22
C ARG A 78 7.20 3.40 -7.47
N GLY A 79 7.75 3.28 -6.27
CA GLY A 79 8.31 4.39 -5.50
C GLY A 79 9.41 5.11 -6.26
N LYS A 80 10.42 4.44 -6.82
CA LYS A 80 11.47 5.14 -7.60
C LYS A 80 10.93 5.94 -8.79
N ILE A 81 9.94 5.39 -9.50
CA ILE A 81 9.29 6.10 -10.62
C ILE A 81 8.49 7.29 -10.09
N PHE A 82 7.73 7.09 -9.01
CA PHE A 82 6.93 8.13 -8.38
C PHE A 82 7.78 9.25 -7.76
N GLU A 83 8.87 8.93 -7.07
CA GLU A 83 9.84 9.87 -6.53
C GLU A 83 10.51 10.69 -7.65
N LYS A 84 10.85 10.04 -8.77
CA LYS A 84 11.38 10.75 -9.95
C LYS A 84 10.34 11.69 -10.56
N MET A 85 9.07 11.27 -10.63
CA MET A 85 7.98 12.14 -11.10
C MET A 85 7.73 13.31 -10.14
N VAL A 86 7.67 13.06 -8.83
CA VAL A 86 7.43 14.08 -7.80
C VAL A 86 8.56 15.10 -7.76
N SER A 87 9.82 14.66 -7.89
CA SER A 87 10.97 15.57 -7.96
C SER A 87 10.96 16.45 -9.21
N LEU A 88 10.59 15.91 -10.38
CA LEU A 88 10.42 16.69 -11.61
C LEU A 88 9.26 17.69 -11.51
N LEU A 89 8.12 17.28 -10.96
CA LEU A 89 6.98 18.16 -10.72
C LEU A 89 7.33 19.28 -9.74
N SER A 90 8.06 18.96 -8.67
CA SER A 90 8.51 19.94 -7.68
C SER A 90 9.46 20.98 -8.30
N LEU A 91 10.44 20.53 -9.10
CA LEU A 91 11.35 21.41 -9.82
C LEU A 91 10.60 22.33 -10.80
N TRP A 92 9.57 21.79 -11.47
CA TRP A 92 8.74 22.52 -12.40
C TRP A 92 7.85 23.57 -11.70
N ILE A 93 7.22 23.23 -10.58
CA ILE A 93 6.44 24.19 -9.76
C ILE A 93 7.35 25.32 -9.26
N VAL A 94 8.57 25.02 -8.82
CA VAL A 94 9.55 26.05 -8.42
C VAL A 94 9.90 26.98 -9.59
N ARG A 95 10.08 26.42 -10.80
CA ARG A 95 10.34 27.19 -12.01
C ARG A 95 9.14 28.06 -12.43
N LEU A 96 7.91 27.56 -12.28
CA LEU A 96 6.69 28.30 -12.57
C LEU A 96 6.38 29.40 -11.57
N ASN A 97 6.60 29.15 -10.27
CA ASN A 97 6.46 30.17 -9.23
C ASN A 97 7.40 31.35 -9.49
N ARG A 98 8.60 31.07 -10.04
CA ARG A 98 9.53 32.11 -10.50
C ARG A 98 8.99 32.91 -11.70
N GLN A 99 8.12 32.32 -12.51
CA GLN A 99 7.50 32.94 -13.70
C GLN A 99 6.12 33.56 -13.44
N ARG A 100 5.60 33.53 -12.19
CA ARG A 100 4.28 34.06 -11.80
C ARG A 100 3.10 33.57 -12.67
N ALA A 101 3.18 32.33 -13.18
CA ALA A 101 2.07 31.74 -13.93
C ALA A 101 1.04 31.12 -12.97
N THR A 102 -0.25 31.40 -13.18
CA THR A 102 -1.36 30.77 -12.46
C THR A 102 -1.50 29.31 -12.89
N ILE A 103 -1.34 28.38 -11.94
CA ILE A 103 -1.40 26.95 -12.19
C ILE A 103 -2.88 26.52 -12.24
N ASN A 104 -3.36 26.10 -13.41
CA ASN A 104 -4.67 25.45 -13.56
C ASN A 104 -4.50 23.91 -13.63
N GLN A 105 -5.52 23.17 -13.18
CA GLN A 105 -5.50 21.71 -13.08
C GLN A 105 -5.30 21.01 -14.43
N GLU A 106 -5.74 21.63 -15.52
CA GLU A 106 -5.59 21.13 -16.89
C GLU A 106 -4.12 21.04 -17.32
N ILE A 107 -3.31 22.05 -16.96
CA ILE A 107 -1.87 22.08 -17.27
C ILE A 107 -1.13 20.96 -16.51
N ILE A 108 -1.54 20.69 -15.27
CA ILE A 108 -0.97 19.60 -14.48
C ILE A 108 -1.27 18.24 -15.14
N GLN A 109 -2.49 18.04 -15.64
CA GLN A 109 -2.86 16.79 -16.32
C GLN A 109 -2.12 16.61 -17.65
N GLU A 110 -1.98 17.68 -18.44
CA GLU A 110 -1.25 17.65 -19.72
C GLU A 110 0.21 17.23 -19.54
N ILE A 111 0.87 17.71 -18.49
CA ILE A 111 2.26 17.36 -18.17
C ILE A 111 2.39 15.92 -17.67
N ILE A 112 1.44 15.46 -16.86
CA ILE A 112 1.39 14.06 -16.42
C ILE A 112 1.21 13.11 -17.61
N LEU A 113 0.40 13.51 -18.60
CA LEU A 113 0.22 12.78 -19.86
C LEU A 113 1.50 12.76 -20.70
N SER A 114 2.20 13.89 -20.82
CA SER A 114 3.45 14.00 -21.59
C SER A 114 4.60 13.19 -20.96
N LEU A 115 4.61 13.00 -19.64
CA LEU A 115 5.62 12.19 -18.94
C LEU A 115 5.36 10.66 -18.99
N ARG A 116 4.29 10.21 -19.67
CA ARG A 116 3.90 8.80 -19.75
C ARG A 116 4.48 8.06 -20.97
N THR A 117 4.96 8.77 -22.00
CA THR A 117 5.69 8.21 -23.16
C THR A 117 7.17 7.99 -22.85
#